data_AF-A0A3S4T0J1-F1
#
_entry.id   AF-A0A3S4T0J1-F1
#
_cell.length_a   1.000
_cell.length_b   1.000
_cell.length_c   1.000
_cell.angle_alpha   90.00
_cell.angle_beta   90.00
_cell.angle_gamma   90.00
#
_symmetry.space_group_name_H-M   'P 1'
#
loop_
_entity.id
_entity.type
_entity.pdbx_description
1 polymer ?
#
loop_
_entity_poly.entity_id
_entity_poly.type
_entity_poly.pdbx_seq_one_letter_code
_entity_poly.pdbx_strand_id
1 'polypeptide(L)'
;MATPHIADVEDSAEELLRALAVEMLGEVEQLASDIGDAVARLVSAPAALDDSSYSDVLRRSTITNLEAFLSGLAYGTHPSPRDPPTGALELVDLVASDAQALPVLLRIYRIGAAQTWRHVAERLGRRINDAAVLSALVLLASERLNDYADQTVQCRRKSGTNAASKRRSGDCSEMHLSGH
;
A
#
# COMPACT_ATOMS: atom_id res chain seq x y z
N MET A 1 7.43 42.19 9.06
CA MET A 1 7.54 40.80 8.60
C MET A 1 6.44 40.58 7.58
N ALA A 2 6.79 40.22 6.34
CA ALA A 2 5.80 39.85 5.33
C ALA A 2 5.28 38.45 5.64
N THR A 3 3.97 38.27 5.65
CA THR A 3 3.34 36.95 5.80
C THR A 3 3.63 36.15 4.53
N PRO A 4 4.20 34.94 4.61
CA PRO A 4 4.42 34.11 3.43
C PRO A 4 3.10 33.84 2.70
N HIS A 5 3.15 33.83 1.36
CA HIS A 5 1.99 33.53 0.54
C HIS A 5 1.68 32.03 0.64
N ILE A 6 0.39 31.65 0.68
CA ILE A 6 -0.05 30.24 0.90
C ILE A 6 0.61 29.29 -0.12
N ALA A 7 0.71 29.72 -1.38
CA ALA A 7 1.37 28.95 -2.44
C ALA A 7 2.85 28.64 -2.14
N ASP A 8 3.60 29.57 -1.53
CA ASP A 8 5.02 29.35 -1.19
C ASP A 8 5.18 28.30 -0.09
N VAL A 9 4.18 28.19 0.79
CA VAL A 9 4.13 27.18 1.87
C VAL A 9 3.78 25.81 1.30
N GLU A 10 2.89 25.75 0.32
CA GLU A 10 2.48 24.51 -0.35
C GLU A 10 3.64 23.90 -1.16
N ASP A 11 4.33 24.69 -2.00
CA ASP A 11 5.49 24.22 -2.78
C ASP A 11 6.62 23.72 -1.85
N SER A 12 6.88 24.45 -0.76
CA SER A 12 7.85 24.03 0.26
C SER A 12 7.42 22.73 0.99
N ALA A 13 6.12 22.55 1.21
CA ALA A 13 5.60 21.33 1.84
C ALA A 13 5.73 20.11 0.92
N GLU A 14 5.50 20.26 -0.38
CA GLU A 14 5.70 19.17 -1.34
C GLU A 14 7.16 18.72 -1.40
N GLU A 15 8.10 19.67 -1.43
CA GLU A 15 9.54 19.36 -1.43
C GLU A 15 9.99 18.64 -0.15
N LEU A 16 9.51 19.10 1.00
CA LEU A 16 9.80 18.46 2.30
C LEU A 16 9.20 17.05 2.39
N LEU A 17 7.96 16.87 1.90
CA LEU A 17 7.31 15.56 1.86
C LEU A 17 8.05 14.60 0.92
N ARG A 18 8.51 15.10 -0.24
CA ARG A 18 9.36 14.36 -1.17
C ARG A 18 10.65 13.91 -0.51
N ALA A 19 11.37 14.81 0.16
CA ALA A 19 12.62 14.50 0.83
C ALA A 19 12.43 13.45 1.95
N LEU A 20 11.34 13.56 2.71
CA LEU A 20 10.96 12.57 3.71
C LEU A 20 10.69 11.20 3.07
N ALA A 21 9.98 11.16 1.94
CA ALA A 21 9.67 9.91 1.25
C ALA A 21 10.93 9.20 0.73
N VAL A 22 11.91 9.94 0.20
CA VAL A 22 13.21 9.40 -0.24
C VAL A 22 13.98 8.76 0.91
N GLU A 23 14.03 9.42 2.07
CA GLU A 23 14.65 8.85 3.27
C GLU A 23 13.93 7.56 3.70
N MET A 24 12.60 7.59 3.79
CA MET A 24 11.81 6.42 4.21
C MET A 24 11.96 5.25 3.23
N LEU A 25 12.16 5.49 1.94
CA LEU A 25 12.50 4.45 0.96
C LEU A 25 13.82 3.76 1.30
N GLY A 26 14.82 4.50 1.79
CA GLY A 26 16.10 3.93 2.25
C GLY A 26 15.97 3.00 3.46
N GLU A 27 14.83 3.03 4.16
CA GLU A 27 14.56 2.27 5.39
C GLU A 27 13.40 1.27 5.22
N VAL A 28 12.99 1.00 3.97
CA VAL A 28 11.73 0.29 3.69
C VAL A 28 11.66 -1.11 4.29
N GLU A 29 12.77 -1.84 4.34
CA GLU A 29 12.84 -3.17 4.96
C GLU A 29 12.58 -3.12 6.47
N GLN A 30 13.17 -2.14 7.16
CA GLN A 30 12.94 -1.96 8.60
C GLN A 30 11.49 -1.55 8.87
N LEU A 31 10.96 -0.60 8.08
CA LEU A 31 9.55 -0.20 8.17
C LEU A 31 8.62 -1.39 7.95
N ALA A 32 8.90 -2.24 6.95
CA ALA A 32 8.09 -3.42 6.70
C ALA A 32 8.16 -4.44 7.85
N SER A 33 9.32 -4.61 8.48
CA SER A 33 9.47 -5.42 9.69
C SER A 33 8.61 -4.89 10.83
N ASP A 34 8.71 -3.60 11.15
CA ASP A 34 7.97 -2.98 12.25
C ASP A 34 6.44 -3.11 12.06
N ILE A 35 5.98 -2.92 10.81
CA ILE A 35 4.58 -3.09 10.43
C ILE A 35 4.15 -4.55 10.52
N GLY A 36 4.97 -5.47 10.01
CA GLY A 36 4.73 -6.91 10.06
C GLY A 36 4.55 -7.39 11.50
N ASP A 37 5.45 -6.97 12.40
CA ASP A 37 5.35 -7.26 13.83
C ASP A 37 4.07 -6.70 14.45
N ALA A 38 3.67 -5.48 14.06
CA ALA A 38 2.42 -4.88 14.54
C ALA A 38 1.17 -5.63 14.06
N VAL A 39 1.18 -6.14 12.83
CA VAL A 39 0.12 -6.98 12.29
C VAL A 39 0.09 -8.33 12.99
N ALA A 40 1.22 -9.02 13.13
CA ALA A 40 1.32 -10.33 13.76
C ALA A 40 0.82 -10.32 15.22
N ARG A 41 1.05 -9.23 15.96
CA ARG A 41 0.52 -9.05 17.32
C ARG A 41 -1.01 -8.93 17.39
N LEU A 42 -1.67 -8.50 16.31
CA LEU A 42 -3.08 -8.10 16.30
C LEU A 42 -3.95 -8.99 15.41
N VAL A 43 -3.34 -9.78 14.53
CA VAL A 43 -4.01 -10.60 13.53
C VAL A 43 -3.29 -11.94 13.47
N SER A 44 -3.97 -12.99 13.92
CA SER A 44 -3.49 -14.36 13.80
C SER A 44 -3.38 -14.78 12.34
N ALA A 45 -2.39 -15.63 12.03
CA ALA A 45 -2.29 -16.24 10.72
C ALA A 45 -3.58 -16.99 10.37
N PRO A 46 -4.05 -16.94 9.11
CA PRO A 46 -5.12 -17.81 8.65
C PRO A 46 -4.76 -19.28 8.85
N ALA A 47 -5.71 -20.12 9.26
CA ALA A 47 -5.46 -21.54 9.54
C ALA A 47 -4.91 -22.34 8.34
N ALA A 48 -5.09 -21.82 7.12
CA ALA A 48 -4.58 -22.42 5.88
C ALA A 48 -3.09 -22.17 5.62
N LEU A 49 -2.44 -21.32 6.41
CA LEU A 49 -1.02 -21.00 6.29
C LEU A 49 -0.27 -21.36 7.57
N ASP A 50 0.94 -21.90 7.42
CA ASP A 50 1.88 -21.89 8.54
C ASP A 50 2.38 -20.46 8.81
N ASP A 51 2.81 -20.21 10.05
CA ASP A 51 3.21 -18.89 10.54
C ASP A 51 4.37 -18.29 9.74
N SER A 52 5.30 -19.12 9.26
CA SER A 52 6.43 -18.69 8.43
C SER A 52 5.99 -18.18 7.06
N SER A 53 5.15 -18.93 6.36
CA SER A 53 4.64 -18.60 5.03
C SER A 53 3.77 -17.34 5.09
N TYR A 54 2.94 -17.21 6.12
CA TYR A 54 2.14 -16.00 6.35
C TYR A 54 3.02 -14.77 6.59
N SER A 55 4.04 -14.90 7.45
CA SER A 55 4.96 -13.80 7.77
C SER A 55 5.75 -13.33 6.54
N ASP A 56 6.23 -14.26 5.71
CA ASP A 56 6.96 -13.94 4.48
C ASP A 56 6.09 -13.22 3.46
N VAL A 57 4.86 -13.71 3.22
CA VAL A 57 3.90 -13.07 2.31
C VAL A 57 3.53 -11.69 2.81
N LEU A 58 3.27 -11.55 4.11
CA LEU A 58 2.96 -10.26 4.75
C LEU A 58 4.11 -9.27 4.59
N ARG A 59 5.37 -9.71 4.83
CA ARG A 59 6.55 -8.86 4.67
C ARG A 59 6.69 -8.39 3.23
N ARG A 60 6.64 -9.30 2.25
CA ARG A 60 6.71 -8.94 0.81
C ARG A 60 5.62 -7.96 0.43
N SER A 61 4.38 -8.25 0.83
CA SER A 61 3.23 -7.38 0.56
C SER A 61 3.42 -5.98 1.15
N THR A 62 3.93 -5.91 2.38
CA THR A 62 4.18 -4.64 3.08
C THR A 62 5.27 -3.83 2.38
N ILE A 63 6.40 -4.46 2.02
CA ILE A 63 7.49 -3.81 1.27
C ILE A 63 6.93 -3.21 -0.02
N THR A 64 6.26 -4.02 -0.84
CA THR A 64 5.81 -3.53 -2.15
C THR A 64 4.77 -2.40 -2.02
N ASN A 65 3.92 -2.42 -0.98
CA ASN A 65 2.98 -1.32 -0.73
C ASN A 65 3.70 -0.05 -0.24
N LEU A 66 4.68 -0.19 0.65
CA LEU A 66 5.48 0.94 1.11
C LEU A 66 6.28 1.56 -0.03
N GLU A 67 6.96 0.75 -0.84
CA GLU A 67 7.71 1.22 -2.01
C GLU A 67 6.80 1.96 -3.00
N ALA A 68 5.63 1.40 -3.30
CA ALA A 68 4.65 2.01 -4.19
C ALA A 68 4.15 3.36 -3.66
N PHE A 69 3.77 3.42 -2.39
CA PHE A 69 3.29 4.65 -1.76
C PHE A 69 4.39 5.71 -1.69
N LEU A 70 5.56 5.35 -1.15
CA LEU A 70 6.67 6.28 -0.94
C LEU A 70 7.30 6.74 -2.26
N SER A 71 7.36 5.89 -3.28
CA SER A 71 7.80 6.30 -4.63
C SER A 71 6.81 7.28 -5.26
N GLY A 72 5.51 7.09 -5.03
CA GLY A 72 4.48 8.05 -5.43
C GLY A 72 4.72 9.44 -4.83
N LEU A 73 5.06 9.49 -3.53
CA LEU A 73 5.43 10.75 -2.86
C LEU A 73 6.78 11.32 -3.35
N ALA A 74 7.79 10.48 -3.48
CA ALA A 74 9.15 10.88 -3.80
C ALA A 74 9.31 11.37 -5.25
N TYR A 75 8.59 10.75 -6.18
CA TYR A 75 8.84 10.94 -7.62
C TYR A 75 7.58 11.27 -8.42
N GLY A 76 6.41 11.35 -7.79
CA GLY A 76 5.13 11.52 -8.50
C GLY A 76 4.73 10.30 -9.32
N THR A 77 5.40 9.15 -9.12
CA THR A 77 5.17 7.92 -9.86
C THR A 77 4.20 7.04 -9.08
N HIS A 78 2.90 7.22 -9.31
CA HIS A 78 1.91 6.26 -8.79
C HIS A 78 1.92 5.00 -9.66
N PRO A 79 1.84 3.79 -9.07
CA PRO A 79 1.63 2.58 -9.85
C PRO A 79 0.40 2.75 -10.74
N SER A 80 0.55 2.42 -12.02
CA SER A 80 -0.58 2.44 -12.94
C SER A 80 -1.70 1.56 -12.39
N PRO A 81 -2.97 1.99 -12.45
CA PRO A 81 -4.07 1.19 -11.93
C PRO A 81 -4.32 -0.14 -12.67
N ARG A 82 -3.50 -0.43 -13.69
CA ARG A 82 -3.49 -1.69 -14.43
C ARG A 82 -2.63 -2.77 -13.77
N ASP A 83 -1.62 -2.38 -12.99
CA ASP A 83 -0.61 -3.29 -12.45
C ASP A 83 -0.52 -3.13 -10.93
N PRO A 84 -1.44 -3.74 -10.16
CA PRO A 84 -1.32 -3.74 -8.71
C PRO A 84 -0.02 -4.47 -8.31
N PRO A 85 0.66 -4.01 -7.23
CA PRO A 85 1.92 -4.61 -6.81
C PRO A 85 1.76 -6.12 -6.57
N THR A 86 2.61 -6.94 -7.20
CA THR A 86 2.48 -8.41 -7.25
C THR A 86 2.40 -9.06 -5.87
N GLY A 87 3.17 -8.57 -4.88
CA GLY A 87 3.11 -9.06 -3.50
C GLY A 87 1.77 -8.76 -2.79
N ALA A 88 1.00 -7.79 -3.27
CA ALA A 88 -0.36 -7.51 -2.80
C ALA A 88 -1.40 -8.45 -3.42
N LEU A 89 -1.10 -9.05 -4.59
CA LEU A 89 -1.94 -10.07 -5.21
C LEU A 89 -1.78 -11.43 -4.53
N GLU A 90 -0.56 -11.82 -4.15
CA GLU A 90 -0.33 -13.09 -3.43
C GLU A 90 -1.15 -13.19 -2.14
N LEU A 91 -1.16 -12.11 -1.33
CA LEU A 91 -1.95 -12.06 -0.10
C LEU A 91 -3.47 -12.08 -0.38
N VAL A 92 -3.90 -11.49 -1.51
CA VAL A 92 -5.32 -11.53 -1.94
C VAL A 92 -5.72 -12.92 -2.42
N ASP A 93 -4.87 -13.59 -3.20
CA ASP A 93 -5.15 -14.91 -3.74
C ASP A 93 -5.23 -15.96 -2.62
N LEU A 94 -4.36 -15.84 -1.61
CA LEU A 94 -4.43 -16.62 -0.38
C LEU A 94 -5.75 -16.39 0.38
N VAL A 95 -6.24 -15.16 0.40
CA VAL A 95 -7.49 -14.76 1.07
C VAL A 95 -8.74 -15.12 0.24
N ALA A 96 -8.67 -15.08 -1.09
CA ALA A 96 -9.80 -15.39 -1.98
C ALA A 96 -10.25 -16.86 -1.89
N SER A 97 -9.42 -17.70 -1.29
CA SER A 97 -9.70 -19.12 -1.03
C SER A 97 -10.67 -19.33 0.14
N ASP A 98 -10.93 -18.30 0.97
CA ASP A 98 -11.80 -18.38 2.16
C ASP A 98 -12.69 -17.12 2.27
N ALA A 99 -14.01 -17.31 2.27
CA ALA A 99 -14.98 -16.22 2.41
C ALA A 99 -14.84 -15.43 3.74
N GLN A 100 -14.22 -16.02 4.77
CA GLN A 100 -13.96 -15.36 6.06
C GLN A 100 -12.62 -14.60 6.08
N ALA A 101 -11.78 -14.74 5.06
CA ALA A 101 -10.46 -14.13 5.05
C ALA A 101 -10.47 -12.65 4.59
N LEU A 102 -11.53 -12.18 3.92
CA LEU A 102 -11.64 -10.77 3.50
C LEU A 102 -11.64 -9.78 4.68
N PRO A 103 -12.44 -9.97 5.75
CA PRO A 103 -12.34 -9.15 6.95
C PRO A 103 -10.93 -9.11 7.56
N VAL A 104 -10.23 -10.25 7.58
CA VAL A 104 -8.85 -10.36 8.07
C VAL A 104 -7.91 -9.52 7.20
N LEU A 105 -8.02 -9.64 5.87
CA LEU A 105 -7.23 -8.85 4.94
C LEU A 105 -7.45 -7.34 5.11
N LEU A 106 -8.70 -6.90 5.19
CA LEU A 106 -9.03 -5.50 5.44
C LEU A 106 -8.47 -5.00 6.77
N ARG A 107 -8.47 -5.86 7.80
CA ARG A 107 -7.86 -5.57 9.10
C ARG A 107 -6.35 -5.39 8.99
N ILE A 108 -5.65 -6.25 8.25
CA ILE A 108 -4.20 -6.15 7.97
C ILE A 108 -3.91 -4.82 7.27
N TYR A 109 -4.63 -4.48 6.20
CA TYR A 109 -4.44 -3.21 5.48
C TYR A 109 -4.66 -2.00 6.37
N ARG A 110 -5.70 -2.01 7.22
CA ARG A 110 -5.96 -0.92 8.15
C ARG A 110 -4.84 -0.76 9.18
N ILE A 111 -4.29 -1.86 9.69
CA ILE A 111 -3.15 -1.81 10.62
C ILE A 111 -1.93 -1.28 9.87
N GLY A 112 -1.61 -1.81 8.69
CA GLY A 112 -0.50 -1.36 7.85
C GLY A 112 -0.55 0.15 7.61
N ALA A 113 -1.67 0.67 7.10
CA ALA A 113 -1.86 2.10 6.86
C ALA A 113 -1.68 2.94 8.13
N ALA A 114 -2.23 2.50 9.27
CA ALA A 114 -2.09 3.23 10.53
C ALA A 114 -0.63 3.26 11.04
N GLN A 115 0.13 2.19 10.80
CA GLN A 115 1.54 2.14 11.17
C GLN A 115 2.40 2.98 10.22
N THR A 116 2.17 2.91 8.91
CA THR A 116 2.80 3.80 7.92
C THR A 116 2.56 5.26 8.29
N TRP A 117 1.31 5.61 8.62
CA TRP A 117 0.97 6.97 9.05
C TRP A 117 1.73 7.39 10.32
N ARG A 118 1.83 6.51 11.33
CA ARG A 118 2.60 6.79 12.55
C ARG A 118 4.06 7.11 12.21
N HIS A 119 4.69 6.30 11.37
CA HIS A 119 6.08 6.50 10.96
C HIS A 119 6.30 7.81 10.20
N VAL A 120 5.34 8.23 9.37
CA VAL A 120 5.35 9.55 8.71
C VAL A 120 5.21 10.67 9.74
N ALA A 121 4.18 10.61 10.57
CA ALA A 121 3.87 11.64 11.57
C ALA A 121 5.00 11.84 12.58
N GLU A 122 5.62 10.77 13.06
CA GLU A 122 6.77 10.83 13.97
C GLU A 122 7.97 11.54 13.33
N ARG A 123 8.29 11.22 12.07
CA ARG A 123 9.42 11.86 11.37
C ARG A 123 9.13 13.34 11.08
N LEU A 124 7.90 13.68 10.69
CA LEU A 124 7.48 15.07 10.53
C LEU A 124 7.61 15.85 11.84
N GLY A 125 7.10 15.29 12.95
CA GLY A 125 7.16 15.93 14.27
C GLY A 125 8.58 16.13 14.81
N ARG A 126 9.55 15.30 14.43
CA ARG A 126 10.97 15.48 14.80
C ARG A 126 11.67 16.55 13.96
N ARG A 127 11.21 16.80 12.73
CA ARG A 127 11.89 17.68 11.76
C ARG A 127 11.33 19.09 11.73
N ILE A 128 10.03 19.23 11.92
CA ILE A 128 9.30 20.46 11.65
C ILE A 128 8.86 21.09 12.96
N ASN A 129 9.54 22.17 13.35
CA ASN A 129 9.22 22.93 14.57
C ASN A 129 8.13 23.99 14.34
N ASP A 130 7.93 24.41 13.08
CA ASP A 130 6.87 25.35 12.73
C ASP A 130 5.53 24.61 12.65
N ALA A 131 4.59 24.99 13.53
CA ALA A 131 3.29 24.34 13.62
C ALA A 131 2.43 24.50 12.35
N ALA A 132 2.55 25.62 11.63
CA ALA A 132 1.80 25.85 10.40
C ALA A 132 2.33 24.95 9.28
N VAL A 133 3.66 24.86 9.13
CA VAL A 133 4.30 23.97 8.16
C VAL A 133 4.01 22.50 8.49
N LEU A 134 4.08 22.11 9.77
CA LEU A 134 3.75 20.76 10.21
C LEU A 134 2.30 20.41 9.89
N SER A 135 1.36 21.33 10.17
CA SER A 135 -0.06 21.12 9.85
C SER A 135 -0.28 20.95 8.35
N ALA A 136 0.36 21.77 7.50
CA ALA A 136 0.26 21.65 6.05
C ALA A 136 0.79 20.30 5.56
N LEU A 137 1.97 19.87 6.05
CA LEU A 137 2.56 18.58 5.72
C LEU A 137 1.71 17.39 6.16
N VAL A 138 1.11 17.47 7.34
CA VAL A 138 0.21 16.43 7.86
C VAL A 138 -1.03 16.28 6.98
N LEU A 139 -1.65 17.41 6.58
CA LEU A 139 -2.82 17.39 5.70
C LEU A 139 -2.47 16.83 4.32
N LEU A 140 -1.39 17.32 3.71
CA LEU A 140 -0.92 16.85 2.41
C LEU A 140 -0.59 15.35 2.43
N ALA A 141 0.20 14.89 3.40
CA ALA A 141 0.55 13.48 3.52
C ALA A 141 -0.68 12.58 3.76
N SER A 142 -1.67 13.07 4.51
CA SER A 142 -2.94 12.35 4.72
C SER A 142 -3.74 12.20 3.44
N GLU A 143 -3.86 13.29 2.65
CA GLU A 143 -4.53 13.27 1.35
C GLU A 143 -3.87 12.25 0.41
N ARG A 144 -2.54 12.29 0.27
CA ARG A 144 -1.80 11.36 -0.59
C ARG A 144 -1.93 9.90 -0.16
N LEU A 145 -1.98 9.63 1.16
CA LEU A 145 -2.18 8.27 1.69
C LEU A 145 -3.58 7.75 1.38
N ASN A 146 -4.60 8.60 1.51
CA ASN A 146 -5.98 8.25 1.18
C ASN A 146 -6.14 8.00 -0.32
N ASP A 147 -5.58 8.86 -1.17
CA ASP A 147 -5.58 8.69 -2.63
C ASP A 147 -4.95 7.36 -3.03
N TYR A 148 -3.81 7.01 -2.41
CA TYR A 148 -3.15 5.73 -2.66
C TYR A 148 -4.02 4.53 -2.25
N ALA A 149 -4.67 4.62 -1.08
CA ALA A 149 -5.59 3.57 -0.62
C ALA A 149 -6.77 3.40 -1.58
N ASP A 150 -7.39 4.49 -2.02
CA ASP A 150 -8.51 4.48 -2.96
C ASP A 150 -8.11 3.92 -4.33
N GLN A 151 -6.95 4.32 -4.86
CA GLN A 151 -6.40 3.77 -6.10
C GLN A 151 -6.20 2.26 -5.97
N THR A 152 -5.59 1.79 -4.87
CA THR A 152 -5.35 0.37 -4.63
C THR A 152 -6.64 -0.44 -4.63
N VAL A 153 -7.72 0.09 -4.04
CA VAL A 153 -9.05 -0.53 -4.06
C VAL A 153 -9.64 -0.56 -5.48
N GLN A 154 -9.51 0.53 -6.24
CA GLN A 154 -10.04 0.64 -7.60
C GLN A 154 -9.34 -0.29 -8.60
N CYS A 155 -8.01 -0.45 -8.51
CA CYS A 155 -7.25 -1.40 -9.32
C CYS A 155 -7.82 -2.81 -9.19
N ARG A 156 -8.12 -3.21 -7.96
CA ARG A 156 -8.63 -4.55 -7.66
C ARG A 156 -10.01 -4.81 -8.22
N ARG A 157 -10.90 -3.80 -8.25
CA ARG A 157 -12.23 -3.95 -8.88
C ARG A 157 -12.10 -4.26 -10.37
N LYS A 158 -11.21 -3.56 -11.08
CA LYS A 158 -10.99 -3.75 -12.54
C LYS A 158 -10.36 -5.10 -12.86
N SER A 159 -9.38 -5.54 -12.07
CA SER A 159 -8.76 -6.86 -12.24
C SER A 159 -9.73 -8.00 -11.94
N GLY A 160 -10.58 -7.87 -10.91
CA GLY A 160 -11.62 -8.85 -10.58
C GLY A 160 -12.69 -8.98 -11.67
N THR A 161 -13.13 -7.86 -12.27
CA THR A 161 -14.08 -7.89 -13.39
C THR A 161 -13.49 -8.51 -14.66
N ASN A 162 -12.20 -8.27 -14.93
CA ASN A 162 -11.52 -8.85 -16.09
C ASN A 162 -11.24 -10.35 -15.91
N ALA A 163 -10.85 -10.79 -14.71
CA ALA A 163 -10.66 -12.21 -14.41
C ALA A 163 -11.99 -12.97 -14.45
N ALA A 164 -13.07 -12.38 -13.92
CA ALA A 164 -14.41 -12.96 -13.96
C ALA A 164 -14.98 -13.00 -15.38
N SER A 165 -14.73 -11.98 -16.23
CA SER A 165 -15.15 -12.01 -17.63
C SER A 165 -14.38 -13.08 -18.41
N LYS A 166 -13.04 -13.17 -18.21
CA LYS A 166 -12.19 -14.17 -18.86
C LYS A 166 -12.53 -15.62 -18.47
N ARG A 167 -13.01 -15.85 -17.24
CA ARG A 167 -13.54 -17.16 -16.79
C ARG A 167 -14.94 -17.45 -17.31
N ARG A 168 -15.78 -16.43 -17.54
CA ARG A 168 -17.12 -16.59 -18.14
C ARG A 168 -17.09 -16.76 -19.65
N SER A 169 -16.13 -16.15 -20.34
CA SER A 169 -15.85 -16.42 -21.75
C SER A 169 -15.03 -17.70 -21.91
N GLY A 170 -15.35 -18.73 -21.12
CA GLY A 170 -14.79 -20.07 -21.23
C GLY A 170 -14.83 -20.48 -22.68
N ASP A 171 -13.65 -20.43 -23.29
CA ASP A 171 -13.41 -20.80 -24.66
C ASP A 171 -13.67 -22.31 -24.74
N CYS A 172 -14.90 -22.63 -25.14
CA CYS A 172 -15.24 -23.88 -25.81
C CYS A 172 -14.47 -23.95 -27.13
N SER A 173 -13.14 -24.08 -27.05
CA SER A 173 -12.33 -24.55 -28.17
C SER A 173 -11.88 -25.96 -27.82
N GLU A 174 -12.57 -26.88 -28.49
CA GLU A 174 -12.63 -28.30 -28.27
C GLU A 174 -11.25 -28.98 -28.28
N MET A 175 -11.22 -30.05 -27.48
CA MET A 175 -10.42 -31.25 -27.72
C MET A 175 -10.36 -31.58 -29.22
N HIS A 176 -9.16 -31.54 -29.80
CA HIS A 176 -8.84 -32.40 -30.93
C HIS A 176 -7.67 -33.32 -30.56
N LEU A 177 -8.07 -34.46 -29.98
CA LEU A 177 -7.36 -35.72 -30.09
C LEU A 177 -7.52 -36.23 -31.53
N SER A 178 -6.42 -36.33 -32.27
CA SER A 178 -6.21 -37.23 -33.41
C SER A 178 -4.69 -37.26 -33.60
N GLY A 179 -3.96 -38.35 -33.42
CA GLY A 179 -4.26 -39.71 -33.84
C GLY A 179 -3.85 -39.86 -35.30
N HIS A 180 -2.56 -40.05 -35.56
CA HIS A 180 -1.97 -40.96 -36.56
C HIS A 180 -0.45 -41.00 -36.42
#